data_AF-A0A2V6IY60-F1
#
_entry.id   AF-A0A2V6IY60-F1
#
_cell.length_a   1.000
_cell.length_b   1.000
_cell.length_c   1.000
_cell.angle_alpha   90.00
_cell.angle_beta   90.00
_cell.angle_gamma   90.00
#
_symmetry.space_group_name_H-M   'P 1'
#
loop_
_entity.id
_entity.type
_entity.pdbx_description
1 polymer ?
#
loop_
_entity_poly.entity_id
_entity_poly.type
_entity_poly.pdbx_seq_one_letter_code
_entity_poly.pdbx_strand_id
1 'polypeptide(L)'
;RKFDAANKAIDRGMKAAPQNIGLWETKAKLAVVEKGDVSVSEQAFESAKSMPLTAEGKIKVAGARADVFLLERKYQEGLNAAESLSDDLLSTVPVAICGKYYLIGLARRGLHDEAGARVAFLKAKEFGEEELKKSPDSPDLRVLQAKILAYLGEKDSALAEAKRATDLLPESKDAFGGPDITAGVAEVECILGENDRAIELLDGLLSRPSNITVPLLKLSPAWDPLRQDPKFQAMLEKHGVKT
;
A
#
# COMPACT_ATOMS: atom_id res chain seq x y z
N ARG A 1 0.56 9.89 18.49
CA ARG A 1 -0.41 10.20 17.41
C ARG A 1 -1.68 10.78 18.05
N LYS A 2 -2.48 11.62 17.37
CA LYS A 2 -3.69 12.28 17.93
C LYS A 2 -4.96 11.88 17.15
N PHE A 3 -5.31 10.59 17.17
CA PHE A 3 -6.39 10.04 16.36
C PHE A 3 -7.76 10.64 16.67
N ASP A 4 -8.11 10.82 17.95
CA ASP A 4 -9.38 11.45 18.34
C ASP A 4 -9.59 12.85 17.74
N ALA A 5 -8.52 13.67 17.73
CA ALA A 5 -8.59 15.02 17.18
C ALA A 5 -8.76 14.99 15.65
N ALA A 6 -8.06 14.06 14.98
CA ALA A 6 -8.19 13.86 13.54
C ALA A 6 -9.60 13.37 13.16
N ASN A 7 -10.14 12.36 13.86
CA ASN A 7 -11.50 11.86 13.65
C ASN A 7 -12.54 12.99 13.81
N LYS A 8 -12.45 13.79 14.88
CA LYS A 8 -13.34 14.95 15.10
C LYS A 8 -13.24 16.00 13.99
N ALA A 9 -12.05 16.21 13.42
CA ALA A 9 -11.88 17.15 12.31
C ALA A 9 -12.53 16.61 11.02
N ILE A 10 -12.28 15.35 10.68
CA ILE A 10 -12.84 14.70 9.49
C ILE A 10 -14.36 14.57 9.59
N ASP A 11 -14.91 14.20 10.75
CA ASP A 11 -16.36 14.11 10.96
C ASP A 11 -17.07 15.46 10.76
N ARG A 12 -16.44 16.58 11.19
CA ARG A 12 -16.97 17.91 10.91
C ARG A 12 -16.95 18.23 9.42
N GLY A 13 -15.86 17.90 8.72
CA GLY A 13 -15.75 18.06 7.28
C GLY A 13 -16.81 17.26 6.53
N MET A 14 -17.03 16.01 6.91
CA MET A 14 -18.03 15.14 6.29
C MET A 14 -19.46 15.58 6.53
N LYS A 15 -19.76 16.20 7.69
CA LYS A 15 -21.06 16.85 7.91
C LYS A 15 -21.29 18.03 6.97
N ALA A 16 -20.24 18.78 6.64
CA ALA A 16 -20.33 19.94 5.74
C ALA A 16 -20.33 19.54 4.25
N ALA A 17 -19.61 18.48 3.88
CA ALA A 17 -19.45 18.02 2.51
C ALA A 17 -19.51 16.48 2.41
N PRO A 18 -20.69 15.86 2.62
CA PRO A 18 -20.84 14.40 2.71
C PRO A 18 -20.54 13.66 1.40
N GLN A 19 -20.61 14.38 0.27
CA GLN A 19 -20.35 13.88 -1.08
C GLN A 19 -18.87 14.04 -1.51
N ASN A 20 -17.99 14.49 -0.60
CA ASN A 20 -16.57 14.64 -0.91
C ASN A 20 -15.82 13.31 -0.70
N ILE A 21 -15.42 12.68 -1.81
CA ILE A 21 -14.74 11.38 -1.80
C ILE A 21 -13.38 11.42 -1.07
N GLY A 22 -12.65 12.54 -1.12
CA GLY A 22 -11.36 12.69 -0.43
C GLY A 22 -11.48 12.68 1.09
N LEU A 23 -12.59 13.20 1.64
CA LEU A 23 -12.88 13.10 3.07
C LEU A 23 -13.19 11.66 3.49
N TRP A 24 -13.93 10.93 2.66
CA TRP A 24 -14.19 9.51 2.86
C TRP A 24 -12.90 8.68 2.80
N GLU A 25 -12.04 8.92 1.82
CA GLU A 25 -10.73 8.28 1.69
C GLU A 25 -9.88 8.53 2.93
N THR A 26 -9.81 9.78 3.39
CA THR A 26 -9.04 10.14 4.59
C THR A 26 -9.61 9.45 5.83
N LYS A 27 -10.93 9.38 5.98
CA LYS A 27 -11.57 8.71 7.11
C LYS A 27 -11.31 7.21 7.11
N ALA A 28 -11.40 6.57 5.94
CA ALA A 28 -11.12 5.15 5.76
C ALA A 28 -9.67 4.83 6.12
N LYS A 29 -8.71 5.59 5.58
CA LYS A 29 -7.28 5.46 5.93
C LYS A 29 -7.05 5.61 7.43
N LEU A 30 -7.70 6.60 8.07
CA LEU A 30 -7.58 6.85 9.50
C LEU A 30 -8.06 5.66 10.33
N ALA A 31 -9.21 5.07 9.99
CA ALA A 31 -9.76 3.90 10.66
C ALA A 31 -8.84 2.67 10.54
N VAL A 32 -8.25 2.47 9.35
CA VAL A 32 -7.27 1.39 9.12
C VAL A 32 -6.01 1.59 9.96
N VAL A 33 -5.40 2.77 9.95
CA VAL A 33 -4.16 2.98 10.72
C VAL A 33 -4.39 3.04 12.23
N GLU A 34 -5.54 3.52 12.69
CA GLU A 34 -5.86 3.62 14.12
C GLU A 34 -6.26 2.27 14.71
N LYS A 35 -7.08 1.48 13.99
CA LYS A 35 -7.76 0.30 14.56
C LYS A 35 -7.66 -0.95 13.69
N GLY A 36 -7.07 -0.86 12.51
CA GLY A 36 -7.16 -1.93 11.52
C GLY A 36 -8.58 -2.12 10.99
N ASP A 37 -9.44 -1.10 11.12
CA ASP A 37 -10.86 -1.18 10.77
C ASP A 37 -11.09 -0.79 9.31
N VAL A 38 -11.44 -1.77 8.49
CA VAL A 38 -11.77 -1.61 7.07
C VAL A 38 -13.26 -1.34 6.83
N SER A 39 -14.12 -1.41 7.85
CA SER A 39 -15.57 -1.19 7.67
C SER A 39 -15.91 0.23 7.23
N VAL A 40 -15.06 1.20 7.57
CA VAL A 40 -15.18 2.59 7.10
C VAL A 40 -14.86 2.70 5.60
N SER A 41 -13.93 1.89 5.10
CA SER A 41 -13.68 1.77 3.66
C SER A 41 -14.92 1.25 2.94
N GLU A 42 -15.60 0.24 3.49
CA GLU A 42 -16.86 -0.26 2.93
C GLU A 42 -17.95 0.81 2.85
N GLN A 43 -18.10 1.63 3.90
CA GLN A 43 -19.02 2.77 3.89
C GLN A 43 -18.65 3.81 2.82
N ALA A 44 -17.35 4.07 2.63
CA ALA A 44 -16.86 4.96 1.59
C ALA A 44 -17.21 4.44 0.19
N PHE A 45 -17.03 3.14 -0.05
CA PHE A 45 -17.35 2.51 -1.34
C PHE A 45 -18.86 2.53 -1.63
N GLU A 46 -19.71 2.27 -0.64
CA GLU A 46 -21.16 2.40 -0.80
C GLU A 46 -21.57 3.85 -1.10
N SER A 47 -20.99 4.82 -0.39
CA SER A 47 -21.26 6.24 -0.62
C SER A 47 -20.85 6.68 -2.03
N ALA A 48 -19.69 6.19 -2.51
CA ALA A 48 -19.13 6.49 -3.82
C ALA A 48 -20.05 6.09 -4.99
N LYS A 49 -20.91 5.06 -4.83
CA LYS A 49 -21.87 4.63 -5.89
C LYS A 49 -22.86 5.73 -6.28
N SER A 50 -23.17 6.63 -5.34
CA SER A 50 -24.12 7.74 -5.56
C SER A 50 -23.44 9.09 -5.84
N MET A 51 -22.11 9.16 -5.73
CA MET A 51 -21.34 10.39 -5.90
C MET A 51 -21.11 10.70 -7.39
N PRO A 52 -21.15 11.99 -7.79
CA PRO A 52 -20.75 12.41 -9.13
C PRO A 52 -19.21 12.39 -9.26
N LEU A 53 -18.64 11.20 -9.47
CA LEU A 53 -17.20 11.02 -9.62
C LEU A 53 -16.73 11.28 -11.05
N THR A 54 -15.57 11.93 -11.18
CA THR A 54 -14.82 12.01 -12.45
C THR A 54 -14.34 10.62 -12.87
N ALA A 55 -13.91 10.46 -14.13
CA ALA A 55 -13.30 9.20 -14.58
C ALA A 55 -12.10 8.80 -13.70
N GLU A 56 -11.22 9.76 -13.39
CA GLU A 56 -10.09 9.57 -12.47
C GLU A 56 -10.56 9.17 -11.06
N GLY A 57 -11.62 9.79 -10.54
CA GLY A 57 -12.20 9.42 -9.25
C GLY A 57 -12.71 7.98 -9.22
N LYS A 58 -13.36 7.51 -10.29
CA LYS A 58 -13.82 6.12 -10.42
C LYS A 58 -12.64 5.13 -10.44
N ILE A 59 -11.58 5.46 -11.16
CA ILE A 59 -10.34 4.65 -11.19
C ILE A 59 -9.74 4.53 -9.78
N LYS A 60 -9.60 5.65 -9.07
CA LYS A 60 -9.07 5.67 -7.70
C LYS A 60 -9.91 4.81 -6.75
N VAL A 61 -11.23 4.92 -6.83
CA VAL A 61 -12.16 4.12 -6.01
C VAL A 61 -12.02 2.63 -6.31
N ALA A 62 -11.93 2.24 -7.58
CA ALA A 62 -11.78 0.84 -7.97
C ALA A 62 -10.40 0.27 -7.55
N GLY A 63 -9.31 1.02 -7.69
CA GLY A 63 -7.99 0.63 -7.18
C GLY A 63 -7.99 0.45 -5.67
N ALA A 64 -8.50 1.44 -4.93
CA ALA A 64 -8.62 1.35 -3.47
C ALA A 64 -9.50 0.17 -3.03
N ARG A 65 -10.52 -0.20 -3.81
CA ARG A 65 -11.35 -1.37 -3.52
C ARG A 65 -10.57 -2.67 -3.62
N ALA A 66 -9.71 -2.81 -4.64
CA ALA A 66 -8.84 -3.97 -4.77
C ALA A 66 -7.84 -4.05 -3.59
N ASP A 67 -7.25 -2.93 -3.16
CA ASP A 67 -6.37 -2.88 -1.98
C ASP A 67 -7.09 -3.33 -0.70
N VAL A 68 -8.30 -2.84 -0.46
CA VAL A 68 -9.07 -3.22 0.74
C VAL A 68 -9.43 -4.70 0.71
N PHE A 69 -9.78 -5.26 -0.45
CA PHE A 69 -10.01 -6.69 -0.58
C PHE A 69 -8.76 -7.52 -0.25
N LEU A 70 -7.55 -7.05 -0.61
CA LEU A 70 -6.31 -7.71 -0.18
C LEU A 70 -6.16 -7.68 1.35
N LEU A 71 -6.42 -6.53 1.99
CA LEU A 71 -6.37 -6.41 3.46
C LEU A 71 -7.39 -7.33 4.16
N GLU A 72 -8.57 -7.50 3.56
CA GLU A 72 -9.61 -8.43 4.01
C GLU A 72 -9.32 -9.90 3.67
N ARG A 73 -8.25 -10.19 2.93
CA ARG A 73 -7.92 -11.52 2.38
C ARG A 73 -8.99 -12.08 1.44
N LYS A 74 -9.79 -11.21 0.85
CA LYS A 74 -10.79 -11.50 -0.19
C LYS A 74 -10.12 -11.47 -1.56
N TYR A 75 -9.16 -12.38 -1.76
CA TYR A 75 -8.25 -12.33 -2.90
C TYR A 75 -8.96 -12.50 -4.25
N GLN A 76 -10.03 -13.30 -4.31
CA GLN A 76 -10.79 -13.47 -5.54
C GLN A 76 -11.53 -12.18 -5.94
N GLU A 77 -12.13 -11.50 -4.96
CA GLU A 77 -12.80 -10.22 -5.16
C GLU A 77 -11.80 -9.12 -5.51
N GLY A 78 -10.63 -9.11 -4.87
CA GLY A 78 -9.53 -8.22 -5.20
C GLY A 78 -9.02 -8.41 -6.63
N LEU A 79 -8.86 -9.67 -7.04
CA LEU A 79 -8.47 -10.03 -8.42
C LEU A 79 -9.52 -9.53 -9.42
N ASN A 80 -10.79 -9.84 -9.20
CA ASN A 80 -11.89 -9.42 -10.07
C ASN A 80 -11.97 -7.88 -10.18
N ALA A 81 -11.79 -7.17 -9.06
CA ALA A 81 -11.80 -5.71 -9.03
C ALA A 81 -10.63 -5.12 -9.83
N ALA A 82 -9.41 -5.64 -9.65
CA ALA A 82 -8.24 -5.17 -10.38
C ALA A 82 -8.32 -5.50 -11.88
N GLU A 83 -8.81 -6.67 -12.27
CA GLU A 83 -8.98 -7.07 -13.67
C GLU A 83 -10.09 -6.28 -14.39
N SER A 84 -11.09 -5.79 -13.66
CA SER A 84 -12.18 -4.96 -14.22
C SER A 84 -11.73 -3.58 -14.71
N LEU A 85 -10.58 -3.09 -14.23
CA LEU A 85 -9.98 -1.86 -14.71
C LEU A 85 -9.35 -2.09 -16.09
N SER A 86 -9.84 -1.47 -17.16
CA SER A 86 -9.23 -1.64 -18.49
C SER A 86 -7.88 -0.94 -18.60
N ASP A 87 -6.94 -1.54 -19.35
CA ASP A 87 -5.62 -0.93 -19.60
C ASP A 87 -5.77 0.42 -20.34
N ASP A 88 -6.75 0.51 -21.25
CA ASP A 88 -7.08 1.74 -21.98
C ASP A 88 -7.50 2.89 -21.05
N LEU A 89 -8.34 2.60 -20.05
CA LEU A 89 -8.78 3.59 -19.07
C LEU A 89 -7.61 4.11 -18.22
N LEU A 90 -6.64 3.25 -17.94
CA LEU A 90 -5.46 3.57 -17.15
C LEU A 90 -4.31 4.15 -17.98
N SER A 91 -4.39 4.12 -19.32
CA SER A 91 -3.31 4.61 -20.22
C SER A 91 -2.95 6.08 -20.01
N THR A 92 -3.91 6.88 -19.52
CA THR A 92 -3.73 8.29 -19.17
C THR A 92 -3.00 8.50 -17.84
N VAL A 93 -2.82 7.44 -17.05
CA VAL A 93 -2.14 7.43 -15.75
C VAL A 93 -1.21 6.20 -15.70
N PRO A 94 -0.03 6.23 -16.36
CA PRO A 94 0.83 5.05 -16.52
C PRO A 94 1.22 4.35 -15.20
N VAL A 95 1.42 5.11 -14.12
CA VAL A 95 1.67 4.56 -12.77
C VAL A 95 0.52 3.66 -12.29
N ALA A 96 -0.72 3.95 -12.68
CA ALA A 96 -1.89 3.16 -12.31
C ALA A 96 -1.93 1.80 -13.02
N ILE A 97 -1.35 1.65 -14.23
CA ILE A 97 -1.24 0.35 -14.90
C ILE A 97 -0.25 -0.55 -14.16
N CYS A 98 0.91 -0.01 -13.79
CA CYS A 98 1.89 -0.73 -12.97
C CYS A 98 1.26 -1.20 -11.64
N GLY A 99 0.58 -0.29 -10.94
CA GLY A 99 -0.16 -0.59 -9.72
C GLY A 99 -1.22 -1.68 -9.90
N LYS A 100 -2.05 -1.60 -10.95
CA LYS A 100 -3.06 -2.63 -11.27
C LYS A 100 -2.43 -4.02 -11.35
N TYR A 101 -1.37 -4.19 -12.14
CA TYR A 101 -0.75 -5.50 -12.34
C TYR A 101 -0.03 -6.00 -11.10
N TYR A 102 0.53 -5.10 -10.29
CA TYR A 102 1.05 -5.44 -8.98
C TYR A 102 -0.06 -6.01 -8.06
N LEU A 103 -1.24 -5.39 -8.01
CA LEU A 103 -2.38 -5.90 -7.23
C LEU A 103 -2.91 -7.24 -7.74
N ILE A 104 -2.98 -7.44 -9.06
CA ILE A 104 -3.32 -8.74 -9.66
C ILE A 104 -2.31 -9.80 -9.21
N GLY A 105 -1.01 -9.47 -9.21
CA GLY A 105 0.03 -10.36 -8.74
C GLY A 105 -0.16 -10.76 -7.28
N LEU A 106 -0.38 -9.79 -6.39
CA LEU A 106 -0.65 -10.02 -4.97
C LEU A 106 -1.90 -10.90 -4.76
N ALA A 107 -3.00 -10.59 -5.45
CA ALA A 107 -4.24 -11.35 -5.36
C ALA A 107 -4.06 -12.81 -5.80
N ARG A 108 -3.37 -13.03 -6.93
CA ARG A 108 -3.07 -14.38 -7.44
C ARG A 108 -2.18 -15.18 -6.50
N ARG A 109 -1.17 -14.55 -5.88
CA ARG A 109 -0.38 -15.22 -4.81
C ARG A 109 -1.25 -15.60 -3.62
N GLY A 110 -2.16 -14.72 -3.18
CA GLY A 110 -3.12 -15.02 -2.13
C GLY A 110 -4.06 -16.19 -2.47
N LEU A 111 -4.32 -16.42 -3.76
CA LEU A 111 -5.07 -17.56 -4.29
C LEU A 111 -4.19 -18.80 -4.57
N HIS A 112 -2.91 -18.76 -4.22
CA HIS A 112 -1.92 -19.80 -4.52
C HIS A 112 -1.68 -20.08 -6.02
N ASP A 113 -2.03 -19.11 -6.88
CA ASP A 113 -1.71 -19.12 -8.32
C ASP A 113 -0.36 -18.45 -8.58
N GLU A 114 0.73 -19.15 -8.24
CA GLU A 114 2.09 -18.62 -8.40
C GLU A 114 2.45 -18.35 -9.87
N ALA A 115 1.94 -19.16 -10.80
CA ALA A 115 2.19 -18.98 -12.23
C ALA A 115 1.53 -17.70 -12.74
N GLY A 116 0.23 -17.50 -12.46
CA GLY A 116 -0.47 -16.28 -12.84
C GLY A 116 0.05 -15.05 -12.10
N ALA A 117 0.45 -15.19 -10.84
CA ALA A 117 1.10 -14.11 -10.10
C ALA A 117 2.39 -13.65 -10.78
N ARG A 118 3.26 -14.59 -11.17
CA ARG A 118 4.50 -14.29 -11.91
C ARG A 118 4.22 -13.56 -13.21
N VAL A 119 3.21 -13.98 -13.98
CA VAL A 119 2.80 -13.29 -15.21
C VAL A 119 2.38 -11.84 -14.92
N ALA A 120 1.59 -11.63 -13.88
CA ALA A 120 1.14 -10.29 -13.49
C ALA A 120 2.32 -9.40 -13.04
N PHE A 121 3.25 -9.92 -12.24
CA PHE A 121 4.43 -9.15 -11.82
C PHE A 121 5.38 -8.84 -12.97
N LEU A 122 5.56 -9.73 -13.95
CA LEU A 122 6.32 -9.43 -15.16
C LEU A 122 5.69 -8.28 -15.95
N LYS A 123 4.36 -8.29 -16.11
CA LYS A 123 3.65 -7.19 -16.76
C LYS A 123 3.79 -5.88 -15.96
N ALA A 124 3.69 -5.92 -14.63
CA ALA A 124 3.92 -4.76 -13.77
C ALA A 124 5.35 -4.21 -13.92
N LYS A 125 6.35 -5.09 -13.97
CA LYS A 125 7.76 -4.75 -14.17
C LYS A 125 7.98 -3.98 -15.47
N GLU A 126 7.43 -4.48 -16.59
CA GLU A 126 7.55 -3.85 -17.91
C GLU A 126 7.02 -2.41 -17.90
N PHE A 127 5.79 -2.20 -17.39
CA PHE A 127 5.22 -0.86 -17.29
C PHE A 127 6.00 0.06 -16.35
N GLY A 128 6.46 -0.46 -15.20
CA GLY A 128 7.25 0.31 -14.25
C GLY A 128 8.58 0.77 -14.85
N GLU A 129 9.28 -0.10 -15.59
CA GLU A 129 10.53 0.24 -16.28
C GLU A 129 10.34 1.27 -17.38
N GLU A 130 9.27 1.16 -18.18
CA GLU A 130 8.94 2.14 -19.20
C GLU A 130 8.65 3.52 -18.60
N GLU A 131 7.94 3.55 -17.48
CA GLU A 131 7.60 4.81 -16.83
C GLU A 131 8.81 5.44 -16.11
N LEU A 132 9.69 4.62 -15.52
CA LEU A 132 10.96 5.10 -14.94
C LEU A 132 11.93 5.66 -15.99
N LYS A 133 11.83 5.28 -17.27
CA LYS A 133 12.58 5.94 -18.36
C LYS A 133 12.13 7.39 -18.58
N LYS A 134 10.85 7.68 -18.36
CA LYS A 134 10.27 9.02 -18.51
C LYS A 134 10.44 9.85 -17.24
N SER A 135 10.27 9.20 -16.08
CA SER A 135 10.24 9.82 -14.76
C SER A 135 11.22 9.12 -13.82
N PRO A 136 12.55 9.22 -14.06
CA PRO A 136 13.55 8.51 -13.29
C PRO A 136 13.59 8.94 -11.81
N ASP A 137 13.17 10.15 -11.48
CA ASP A 137 13.25 10.68 -10.12
C ASP A 137 11.94 10.50 -9.33
N SER A 138 11.15 9.47 -9.66
CA SER A 138 9.92 9.12 -8.93
C SER A 138 10.21 8.11 -7.81
N PRO A 139 10.30 8.53 -6.54
CA PRO A 139 10.62 7.64 -5.42
C PRO A 139 9.55 6.57 -5.22
N ASP A 140 8.27 6.92 -5.36
CA ASP A 140 7.14 6.00 -5.22
C ASP A 140 7.15 4.89 -6.29
N LEU A 141 7.44 5.27 -7.54
CA LEU A 141 7.54 4.29 -8.62
C LEU A 141 8.76 3.39 -8.43
N ARG A 142 9.89 3.91 -7.94
CA ARG A 142 11.07 3.10 -7.64
C ARG A 142 10.83 2.10 -6.53
N VAL A 143 10.16 2.49 -5.44
CA VAL A 143 9.87 1.54 -4.36
C VAL A 143 8.83 0.50 -4.80
N LEU A 144 7.85 0.86 -5.65
CA LEU A 144 6.96 -0.12 -6.28
C LEU A 144 7.72 -1.10 -7.17
N GLN A 145 8.64 -0.60 -8.01
CA GLN A 145 9.50 -1.42 -8.86
C GLN A 145 10.35 -2.39 -8.02
N ALA A 146 10.91 -1.93 -6.91
CA ALA A 146 11.66 -2.76 -5.98
C ALA A 146 10.83 -3.93 -5.42
N LYS A 147 9.58 -3.68 -5.03
CA LYS A 147 8.65 -4.73 -4.55
C LYS A 147 8.34 -5.76 -5.63
N ILE A 148 8.08 -5.30 -6.86
CA ILE A 148 7.83 -6.19 -8.00
C ILE A 148 9.04 -7.08 -8.27
N LEU A 149 10.24 -6.51 -8.31
CA LEU A 149 11.49 -7.24 -8.50
C LEU A 149 11.74 -8.26 -7.38
N ALA A 150 11.44 -7.90 -6.13
CA ALA A 150 11.54 -8.80 -5.00
C ALA A 150 10.62 -10.02 -5.16
N TYR A 151 9.36 -9.82 -5.55
CA TYR A 151 8.43 -10.93 -5.82
C TYR A 151 8.82 -11.79 -7.03
N LEU A 152 9.55 -11.24 -7.99
CA LEU A 152 10.09 -11.99 -9.12
C LEU A 152 11.36 -12.79 -8.77
N GLY A 153 11.91 -12.59 -7.57
CA GLY A 153 13.16 -13.21 -7.11
C GLY A 153 14.43 -12.47 -7.57
N GLU A 154 14.30 -11.28 -8.13
CA GLU A 154 15.41 -10.47 -8.65
C GLU A 154 16.04 -9.62 -7.53
N LYS A 155 16.66 -10.29 -6.55
CA LYS A 155 17.15 -9.71 -5.30
C LYS A 155 18.02 -8.45 -5.48
N ASP A 156 19.09 -8.54 -6.25
CA ASP A 156 20.04 -7.43 -6.37
C ASP A 156 19.40 -6.20 -7.03
N SER A 157 18.57 -6.41 -8.05
CA SER A 157 17.80 -5.36 -8.71
C SER A 157 16.78 -4.72 -7.75
N ALA A 158 16.10 -5.53 -6.95
CA ALA A 158 15.14 -5.05 -5.95
C ALA A 158 15.81 -4.12 -4.92
N LEU A 159 16.94 -4.55 -4.36
CA LEU A 159 17.70 -3.76 -3.39
C LEU A 159 18.27 -2.47 -4.01
N ALA A 160 18.71 -2.53 -5.27
CA ALA A 160 19.19 -1.35 -5.99
C ALA A 160 18.08 -0.30 -6.18
N GLU A 161 16.87 -0.70 -6.56
CA GLU A 161 15.74 0.23 -6.69
C GLU A 161 15.24 0.76 -5.34
N ALA A 162 15.19 -0.09 -4.31
CA ALA A 162 14.87 0.31 -2.94
C ALA A 162 15.84 1.38 -2.40
N LYS A 163 17.14 1.19 -2.67
CA LYS A 163 18.17 2.18 -2.33
C LYS A 163 17.96 3.50 -3.08
N ARG A 164 17.71 3.46 -4.39
CA ARG A 164 17.46 4.67 -5.20
C ARG A 164 16.24 5.44 -4.70
N ALA A 165 15.15 4.75 -4.36
CA ALA A 165 13.97 5.38 -3.76
C ALA A 165 14.33 6.12 -2.45
N THR A 166 15.11 5.47 -1.58
CA THR A 166 15.58 6.04 -0.31
C THR A 166 16.49 7.25 -0.52
N ASP A 167 17.40 7.20 -1.50
CA ASP A 167 18.30 8.31 -1.81
C ASP A 167 17.54 9.53 -2.37
N LEU A 168 16.48 9.30 -3.15
CA LEU A 168 15.64 10.36 -3.73
C LEU A 168 14.79 11.08 -2.69
N LEU A 169 14.21 10.32 -1.76
CA LEU A 169 13.31 10.84 -0.74
C LEU A 169 13.63 10.25 0.65
N PRO A 170 14.77 10.63 1.24
CA PRO A 170 15.08 10.23 2.60
C PRO A 170 14.16 10.99 3.57
N GLU A 171 13.94 10.40 4.74
CA GLU A 171 13.10 11.00 5.79
C GLU A 171 13.63 12.34 6.32
N SER A 172 14.94 12.56 6.22
CA SER A 172 15.57 13.85 6.55
C SER A 172 15.19 14.96 5.57
N LYS A 173 14.83 14.61 4.34
CA LYS A 173 14.38 15.53 3.29
C LYS A 173 12.87 15.73 3.35
N ASP A 174 12.12 14.68 3.59
CA ASP A 174 10.66 14.72 3.68
C ASP A 174 10.15 13.82 4.82
N ALA A 175 9.70 14.47 5.90
CA ALA A 175 9.17 13.77 7.08
C ALA A 175 7.75 13.21 6.88
N PHE A 176 7.09 13.51 5.75
CA PHE A 176 5.79 12.97 5.38
C PHE A 176 5.94 11.82 4.39
N GLY A 177 6.61 12.04 3.26
CA GLY A 177 6.76 11.03 2.20
C GLY A 177 7.91 10.04 2.45
N GLY A 178 8.99 10.45 3.10
CA GLY A 178 10.13 9.57 3.40
C GLY A 178 9.76 8.32 4.20
N PRO A 179 8.93 8.41 5.26
CA PRO A 179 8.48 7.23 6.00
C PRO A 179 7.72 6.21 5.15
N ASP A 180 6.99 6.64 4.12
CA ASP A 180 6.29 5.74 3.20
C ASP A 180 7.27 4.99 2.30
N ILE A 181 8.34 5.64 1.85
CA ILE A 181 9.45 4.98 1.14
C ILE A 181 10.13 3.95 2.06
N THR A 182 10.46 4.33 3.29
CA THR A 182 11.06 3.40 4.27
C THR A 182 10.16 2.19 4.54
N ALA A 183 8.84 2.39 4.62
CA ALA A 183 7.88 1.29 4.77
C ALA A 183 7.90 0.35 3.55
N GLY A 184 7.99 0.91 2.34
CA GLY A 184 8.12 0.11 1.13
C GLY A 184 9.44 -0.67 1.05
N VAL A 185 10.55 -0.08 1.53
CA VAL A 185 11.84 -0.80 1.67
C VAL A 185 11.73 -1.95 2.67
N ALA A 186 11.07 -1.73 3.82
CA ALA A 186 10.85 -2.80 4.79
C ALA A 186 10.05 -3.97 4.21
N GLU A 187 9.09 -3.69 3.32
CA GLU A 187 8.34 -4.72 2.59
C GLU A 187 9.25 -5.49 1.61
N VAL A 188 10.13 -4.80 0.88
CA VAL A 188 11.13 -5.45 0.00
C VAL A 188 12.01 -6.41 0.80
N GLU A 189 12.57 -5.95 1.93
CA GLU A 189 13.40 -6.79 2.81
C GLU A 189 12.61 -8.01 3.33
N CYS A 190 11.35 -7.81 3.71
CA CYS A 190 10.46 -8.89 4.14
C CYS A 190 10.20 -9.91 3.02
N ILE A 191 9.96 -9.46 1.77
CA ILE A 191 9.73 -10.35 0.62
C ILE A 191 10.97 -11.18 0.32
N LEU A 192 12.16 -10.58 0.46
CA LEU A 192 13.45 -11.24 0.21
C LEU A 192 13.90 -12.17 1.35
N GLY A 193 13.16 -12.20 2.47
CA GLY A 193 13.49 -12.99 3.65
C GLY A 193 14.55 -12.35 4.57
N GLU A 194 14.88 -11.08 4.36
CA GLU A 194 15.78 -10.28 5.20
C GLU A 194 15.04 -9.75 6.43
N ASN A 195 14.46 -10.67 7.21
CA ASN A 195 13.52 -10.38 8.28
C ASN A 195 14.07 -9.41 9.33
N ASP A 196 15.33 -9.59 9.74
CA ASP A 196 15.98 -8.74 10.74
C ASP A 196 16.00 -7.28 10.29
N ARG A 197 16.30 -7.04 9.01
CA ARG A 197 16.34 -5.70 8.43
C ARG A 197 14.94 -5.11 8.29
N ALA A 198 13.97 -5.92 7.84
CA ALA A 198 12.57 -5.49 7.77
C ALA A 198 12.05 -5.04 9.14
N ILE A 199 12.30 -5.84 10.19
CA ILE A 199 11.86 -5.56 11.56
C ILE A 199 12.55 -4.29 12.11
N GLU A 200 13.85 -4.09 11.85
CA GLU A 200 14.58 -2.88 12.26
C GLU A 200 13.92 -1.61 11.67
N LEU A 201 13.61 -1.62 10.37
CA LEU A 201 12.97 -0.49 9.69
C LEU A 201 11.56 -0.23 10.25
N LEU A 202 10.78 -1.27 10.50
CA LEU A 202 9.44 -1.16 11.08
C LEU A 202 9.48 -0.64 12.52
N ASP A 203 10.42 -1.08 13.36
CA ASP A 203 10.59 -0.59 14.73
C ASP A 203 10.91 0.92 14.76
N GLY A 204 11.78 1.35 13.84
CA GLY A 204 12.09 2.76 13.63
C GLY A 204 10.86 3.57 13.20
N LEU A 205 10.07 3.06 12.25
CA LEU A 205 8.83 3.71 11.79
C LEU A 205 7.75 3.80 12.87
N LEU A 206 7.62 2.79 13.72
CA LEU A 206 6.66 2.80 14.82
C LEU A 206 7.02 3.83 15.91
N SER A 207 8.31 4.12 16.06
CA SER A 207 8.86 5.06 17.06
C SER A 207 8.68 6.54 16.71
N ARG A 208 8.18 6.87 15.52
CA ARG A 208 8.00 8.25 15.02
C ARG A 208 6.68 8.42 14.27
N PRO A 209 6.26 9.65 13.91
CA PRO A 209 5.10 9.85 13.05
C PRO A 209 5.30 9.16 11.70
N SER A 210 4.42 8.20 11.39
CA SER A 210 4.39 7.45 10.13
C SER A 210 3.01 6.80 9.97
N ASN A 211 2.71 6.35 8.76
CA ASN A 211 1.51 5.57 8.43
C ASN A 211 1.59 4.11 8.92
N ILE A 212 2.78 3.64 9.35
CA ILE A 212 2.94 2.33 9.96
C ILE A 212 2.49 2.36 11.41
N THR A 213 1.54 1.48 11.74
CA THR A 213 1.00 1.30 13.09
C THR A 213 0.86 -0.18 13.41
N VAL A 214 0.85 -0.53 14.69
CA VAL A 214 0.64 -1.92 15.13
C VAL A 214 -0.66 -2.52 14.56
N PRO A 215 -1.82 -1.81 14.56
CA PRO A 215 -3.02 -2.32 13.90
C PRO A 215 -2.85 -2.60 12.40
N LEU A 216 -2.19 -1.71 11.66
CA LEU A 216 -1.93 -1.92 10.23
C LEU A 216 -1.01 -3.13 10.00
N LEU A 217 0.08 -3.25 10.77
CA LEU A 217 0.99 -4.40 10.68
C LEU A 217 0.27 -5.71 11.02
N LYS A 218 -0.70 -5.65 11.95
CA LYS A 218 -1.54 -6.80 12.32
C LYS A 218 -2.62 -7.12 11.30
N LEU A 219 -3.00 -6.18 10.45
CA LEU A 219 -4.01 -6.37 9.41
C LEU A 219 -3.38 -6.86 8.09
N SER A 220 -2.34 -6.18 7.61
CA SER A 220 -1.82 -6.35 6.26
C SER A 220 -1.20 -7.74 6.03
N PRO A 221 -1.53 -8.42 4.89
CA PRO A 221 -0.88 -9.66 4.49
C PRO A 221 0.59 -9.52 4.10
N ALA A 222 1.06 -8.31 3.77
CA ALA A 222 2.45 -8.06 3.38
C ALA A 222 3.46 -8.52 4.44
N TRP A 223 3.04 -8.52 5.71
CA TRP A 223 3.86 -8.89 6.87
C TRP A 223 3.61 -10.31 7.36
N ASP A 224 2.80 -11.10 6.65
CA ASP A 224 2.53 -12.50 7.00
C ASP A 224 3.81 -13.34 7.20
N PRO A 225 4.87 -13.19 6.38
CA PRO A 225 6.13 -13.91 6.59
C PRO A 225 6.78 -13.62 7.96
N LEU A 226 6.58 -12.44 8.53
CA LEU A 226 7.16 -12.04 9.82
C LEU A 226 6.31 -12.46 11.02
N ARG A 227 5.08 -12.94 10.81
CA ARG A 227 4.10 -13.16 11.90
C ARG A 227 4.58 -14.14 12.96
N GLN A 228 5.37 -15.12 12.58
CA GLN A 228 5.88 -16.13 13.52
C GLN A 228 7.29 -15.78 14.04
N ASP A 229 7.87 -14.66 13.60
CA ASP A 229 9.19 -14.22 14.05
C ASP A 229 9.09 -13.65 15.48
N PRO A 230 9.86 -14.19 16.45
CA PRO A 230 9.84 -13.69 17.83
C PRO A 230 10.22 -12.20 17.96
N LYS A 231 11.14 -11.70 17.11
CA LYS A 231 11.55 -10.29 17.12
C LYS A 231 10.41 -9.39 16.63
N PHE A 232 9.65 -9.83 15.64
CA PHE A 232 8.47 -9.11 15.16
C PHE A 232 7.38 -9.06 16.23
N GLN A 233 7.09 -10.17 16.90
CA GLN A 233 6.14 -10.20 18.01
C GLN A 233 6.55 -9.27 19.16
N ALA A 234 7.81 -9.31 19.57
CA ALA A 234 8.34 -8.41 20.60
C ALA A 234 8.25 -6.93 20.19
N MET A 235 8.50 -6.60 18.91
CA MET A 235 8.30 -5.25 18.37
C MET A 235 6.83 -4.83 18.44
N LEU A 236 5.89 -5.70 18.05
CA LEU A 236 4.45 -5.41 18.14
C LEU A 236 4.00 -5.20 19.58
N GLU A 237 4.54 -5.93 20.55
CA GLU A 237 4.25 -5.74 21.98
C GLU A 237 4.80 -4.41 22.50
N LYS A 238 6.06 -4.10 22.18
CA LYS A 238 6.73 -2.84 22.53
C LYS A 238 5.92 -1.61 22.10
N HIS A 239 5.33 -1.65 20.90
CA HIS A 239 4.56 -0.54 20.32
C HIS A 239 3.04 -0.69 20.44
N GLY A 240 2.56 -1.84 20.91
CA GLY A 240 1.16 -2.23 20.93
C GLY A 240 0.36 -1.67 22.09
N VAL A 241 1.00 -0.93 23.01
CA VAL A 241 0.37 -0.40 24.21
C VAL A 241 0.72 1.08 24.42
N LYS A 242 -0.25 1.95 24.10
CA LYS A 242 -0.63 3.20 24.79
C LYS A 242 -1.90 3.73 24.12
N THR A 243 -3.02 3.06 24.41
CA THR A 243 -4.37 3.60 24.28
C THR A 243 -5.01 3.55 25.65
#